data_AF-A0A7R9ETW2-F1
#
_entry.id   AF-A0A7R9ETW2-F1
#
_cell.length_a   1.000
_cell.length_b   1.000
_cell.length_c   1.000
_cell.angle_alpha   90.00
_cell.angle_beta   90.00
_cell.angle_gamma   90.00
#
_symmetry.space_group_name_H-M   'P 1'
#
loop_
_entity.id
_entity.type
_entity.pdbx_description
1 polymer ?
#
loop_
_entity_poly.entity_id
_entity_poly.type
_entity_poly.pdbx_seq_one_letter_code
_entity_poly.pdbx_strand_id
1 'polypeptide(L)' 'MTNAEVLHQVEHGYRMPCPPGCPNSLYDIMLECWHKDPMKRPTFETLQWKLEDFFTMEGSEYKEASAY' A
#
# COMPACT_ATOMS: atom_id res chain seq x y z
N MET A 1 8.80 -18.90 -13.54
CA MET A 1 8.66 -19.11 -12.09
C MET A 1 7.50 -20.07 -11.88
N THR A 2 7.74 -21.22 -11.26
CA THR A 2 6.69 -22.20 -10.92
C THR A 2 6.01 -21.80 -9.60
N ASN A 3 4.84 -22.37 -9.30
CA ASN A 3 4.15 -22.10 -8.02
C ASN A 3 5.01 -22.47 -6.80
N ALA A 4 5.81 -23.53 -6.91
CA ALA A 4 6.74 -23.95 -5.86
C ALA A 4 7.87 -22.92 -5.66
N GLU A 5 8.41 -22.38 -6.75
CA GLU A 5 9.43 -21.32 -6.69
C GLU A 5 8.88 -20.04 -6.05
N VAL A 6 7.62 -19.66 -6.33
CA VAL A 6 6.97 -18.51 -5.69
C VAL A 6 6.91 -18.67 -4.18
N LEU A 7 6.45 -19.83 -3.71
CA LEU A 7 6.33 -20.11 -2.27
C LEU A 7 7.69 -19.95 -1.58
N HIS A 8 8.72 -20.59 -2.15
CA HIS A 8 10.08 -20.53 -1.61
C HIS A 8 10.61 -19.09 -1.56
N GLN A 9 10.46 -18.31 -2.63
CA GLN A 9 10.93 -16.93 -2.69
C GLN A 9 10.22 -16.04 -1.65
N VAL A 10 8.90 -16.17 -1.52
CA VAL A 10 8.09 -15.38 -0.58
C VAL A 10 8.48 -15.66 0.88
N GLU A 11 8.78 -16.92 1.21
CA GLU A 11 9.29 -17.32 2.54
C GLU A 11 10.66 -16.70 2.86
N HIS A 12 11.51 -16.56 1.84
CA HIS A 12 12.82 -15.92 1.92
C HIS A 12 12.77 -14.38 1.86
N GLY A 13 11.57 -13.81 1.84
CA GLY A 13 11.37 -12.36 1.93
C GLY A 13 11.22 -11.64 0.59
N TYR A 14 11.21 -12.36 -0.53
CA TYR A 14 10.90 -11.75 -1.82
C TYR A 14 9.50 -11.14 -1.81
N ARG A 15 9.39 -9.91 -2.27
CA ARG A 15 8.13 -9.24 -2.62
C ARG A 15 8.26 -8.65 -4.01
N MET A 16 7.15 -8.60 -4.75
CA MET A 16 7.16 -8.00 -6.08
C MET A 16 7.56 -6.53 -5.99
N PRO A 17 8.36 -6.00 -6.94
CA PRO A 17 8.68 -4.58 -6.98
C PRO A 17 7.42 -3.74 -7.25
N CYS A 18 7.52 -2.43 -6.98
CA CYS A 18 6.45 -1.48 -7.28
C CYS A 18 6.08 -1.54 -8.77
N PRO A 19 4.79 -1.77 -9.12
CA PRO A 19 4.36 -1.78 -10.51
C PRO A 19 4.55 -0.41 -11.21
N PRO A 20 4.78 -0.38 -12.52
CA PRO A 20 4.85 0.87 -13.28
C PRO A 20 3.54 1.66 -13.15
N GLY A 21 3.64 2.95 -12.80
CA GLY A 21 2.48 3.83 -12.61
C GLY A 21 1.77 3.68 -11.26
N CYS A 22 2.27 2.83 -10.36
CA CYS A 22 1.74 2.72 -9.01
C CYS A 22 2.36 3.80 -8.10
N PRO A 23 1.55 4.60 -7.37
CA PRO A 23 2.06 5.52 -6.36
C PRO A 23 2.81 4.77 -5.25
N ASN A 24 3.91 5.35 -4.76
CA ASN A 24 4.73 4.72 -3.72
C ASN A 24 3.92 4.47 -2.43
N SER A 25 3.06 5.42 -2.04
CA SER A 25 2.21 5.28 -0.85
C SER A 25 1.23 4.10 -0.96
N LEU A 26 0.69 3.83 -2.15
CA LEU A 26 -0.14 2.65 -2.36
C LEU A 26 0.69 1.35 -2.30
N TYR A 27 1.91 1.37 -2.84
CA TYR A 27 2.81 0.23 -2.75
C TYR A 27 3.26 -0.06 -1.31
N ASP A 28 3.47 0.97 -0.49
CA ASP A 28 3.76 0.82 0.94
C ASP A 28 2.61 0.09 1.67
N ILE A 29 1.35 0.42 1.34
CA ILE A 29 0.18 -0.32 1.86
C ILE A 29 0.23 -1.81 1.45
N MET A 30 0.64 -2.12 0.21
CA MET A 30 0.82 -3.52 -0.22
C MET A 30 1.91 -4.24 0.59
N LEU A 31 3.05 -3.58 0.85
CA LEU A 31 4.13 -4.15 1.64
C LEU A 31 3.70 -4.45 3.09
N GLU A 32 2.90 -3.58 3.69
CA GLU A 32 2.31 -3.83 5.01
C GLU A 32 1.39 -5.07 5.00
N CYS A 33 0.57 -5.23 3.96
CA CYS A 33 -0.29 -6.40 3.81
C CYS A 33 0.53 -7.69 3.65
N TRP A 34 1.71 -7.61 3.05
CA TRP A 34 2.61 -8.74 2.86
C TRP A 34 3.64 -8.93 3.98
N HIS A 35 3.42 -8.33 5.15
CA HIS A 35 4.32 -8.48 6.29
C HIS A 35 4.49 -9.97 6.68
N LYS A 36 5.73 -10.37 7.00
CA LYS A 36 6.09 -11.77 7.33
C LYS A 36 5.31 -12.26 8.56
N ASP A 37 5.32 -11.47 9.61
CA ASP A 37 4.50 -11.69 10.81
C ASP A 37 3.03 -11.32 10.52
N PRO A 38 2.09 -12.28 10.62
CA PRO A 38 0.66 -12.03 10.40
C PRO A 38 0.06 -11.00 11.37
N MET A 39 0.58 -10.89 12.60
CA MET A 39 0.04 -9.97 13.61
C MET A 39 0.38 -8.51 13.33
N LYS A 40 1.33 -8.26 12.44
CA LYS A 40 1.71 -6.91 11.99
C LYS A 40 1.00 -6.47 10.72
N ARG A 41 0.19 -7.35 10.11
CA ARG A 41 -0.61 -7.00 8.92
C ARG A 41 -1.78 -6.12 9.37
N PRO A 42 -2.14 -5.08 8.59
CA PRO A 42 -3.29 -4.26 8.91
C PRO A 42 -4.58 -5.08 8.88
N THR A 43 -5.54 -4.72 9.71
CA THR A 43 -6.90 -5.25 9.60
C THR A 43 -7.57 -4.66 8.35
N PHE A 44 -8.64 -5.30 7.88
CA PHE A 44 -9.44 -4.73 6.78
C PHE A 44 -10.01 -3.36 7.14
N GLU A 45 -10.38 -3.13 8.40
CA GLU A 45 -10.80 -1.82 8.89
C GLU A 45 -9.66 -0.79 8.70
N THR A 46 -8.45 -1.08 9.19
CA THR A 46 -7.30 -0.17 9.01
C THR A 46 -6.99 0.07 7.53
N LEU A 47 -7.10 -0.97 6.69
CA LEU A 47 -6.88 -0.86 5.25
C LEU A 47 -7.92 0.06 4.58
N GLN A 48 -9.19 -0.02 4.99
CA GLN A 48 -10.24 0.86 4.50
C GLN A 48 -9.89 2.32 4.79
N TRP A 49 -9.60 2.66 6.06
CA TRP A 49 -9.23 4.02 6.45
C TRP A 49 -8.03 4.55 5.66
N LYS A 50 -6.98 3.73 5.48
CA LYS A 50 -5.79 4.11 4.71
C LYS A 50 -6.10 4.39 3.24
N LEU A 51 -6.97 3.60 2.62
CA LEU A 51 -7.35 3.81 1.23
C LEU A 51 -8.26 5.04 1.08
N GLU A 52 -9.19 5.26 1.99
CA GLU A 52 -10.03 6.48 2.01
C GLU A 52 -9.16 7.74 2.16
N ASP A 53 -8.19 7.74 3.07
CA ASP A 53 -7.23 8.83 3.25
C ASP A 53 -6.40 9.06 1.97
N PHE A 54 -5.86 7.98 1.39
CA PHE A 54 -5.08 8.03 0.15
C PHE A 54 -5.85 8.73 -1.00
N PHE A 55 -7.14 8.41 -1.19
CA PHE A 55 -7.95 9.03 -2.24
C PHE A 55 -8.49 10.44 -1.90
N THR A 56 -8.52 10.82 -0.62
CA THR A 56 -9.00 12.16 -0.20
C THR A 56 -7.88 13.20 -0.17
N MET A 57 -6.64 12.79 0.09
CA MET A 57 -5.46 13.67 -0.06
C MET A 57 -5.20 14.07 -1.51
N GLU A 58 -5.52 13.21 -2.49
CA GLU A 58 -5.41 13.56 -3.92
C GLU A 58 -6.46 14.60 -4.39
N GLY A 59 -7.48 14.91 -3.58
CA GLY A 59 -8.62 15.75 -3.96
C GLY A 59 -8.78 17.08 -3.22
N SER A 60 -7.91 17.44 -2.26
CA SER A 60 -8.10 18.61 -1.40
C SER A 60 -6.92 19.59 -1.39
N GLU A 61 -6.61 20.19 -2.54
CA GLU A 61 -6.01 21.53 -2.53
C GLU A 61 -7.10 22.54 -2.08
N TYR A 62 -7.19 22.79 -0.78
CA TYR A 62 -7.91 23.96 -0.26
C TYR A 62 -7.14 25.21 -0.72
N LYS A 63 -7.52 25.76 -1.88
CA LYS A 63 -7.03 27.08 -2.31
C LYS A 63 -7.66 28.11 -1.37
N GLU A 64 -6.86 28.63 -0.45
CA GLU A 64 -7.17 29.84 0.31
C GLU A 64 -7.72 30.88 -0.68
N ALA A 65 -8.98 31.27 -0.51
CA ALA A 65 -9.53 32.39 -1.25
C ALA A 65 -8.76 33.62 -0.77
N SER A 66 -7.86 34.12 -1.61
CA SER A 66 -7.16 35.38 -1.39
C SER A 66 -8.18 36.44 -0.98
N ALA A 67 -8.06 36.91 0.25
CA ALA A 67 -8.90 37.94 0.82
C ALA A 67 -8.92 39.14 -0.13
N TYR A 68 -10.12 39.49 -0.61
CA TYR A 68 -10.38 40.73 -1.35
C TYR A 68 -10.37 41.92 -0.40
#